data_AF-A0A1Z8STN0-F1
#
_entry.id   AF-A0A1Z8STN0-F1
#
_cell.length_a   1.000
_cell.length_b   1.000
_cell.length_c   1.000
_cell.angle_alpha   90.00
_cell.angle_beta   90.00
_cell.angle_gamma   90.00
#
_symmetry.space_group_name_H-M   'P 1'
#
loop_
_entity.id
_entity.type
_entity.pdbx_description
1 polymer ?
#
loop_
_entity_poly.entity_id
_entity_poly.type
_entity_poly.pdbx_seq_one_letter_code
_entity_poly.pdbx_strand_id
1 'polypeptide(L)' 'MPAKKHQSPSGGLNAAGRRYYKRKTGANLKAPVTGKVKRGSKAAGRRKSFCARMSGVKGAMKKPNGKPTRKALALRKWKC' A
#
# COMPACT_ATOMS: atom_id res chain seq x y z
N MET A 1 -10.75 1.08 10.03
CA MET A 1 -9.94 0.13 9.21
C MET A 1 -10.79 -0.37 8.03
N PRO A 2 -10.26 -0.46 6.80
CA PRO A 2 -11.03 -0.95 5.64
C PRO A 2 -11.56 -2.37 5.87
N ALA A 3 -12.76 -2.70 5.37
CA ALA A 3 -13.31 -4.05 5.49
C ALA A 3 -12.38 -5.10 4.86
N LYS A 4 -12.34 -6.33 5.41
CA LYS A 4 -11.44 -7.41 4.95
C LYS A 4 -11.58 -7.70 3.44
N LYS A 5 -12.80 -7.61 2.91
CA LYS A 5 -13.14 -7.72 1.47
C LYS A 5 -12.48 -6.66 0.57
N HIS A 6 -12.01 -5.55 1.13
CA HIS A 6 -11.33 -4.47 0.41
C HIS A 6 -9.81 -4.50 0.54
N GLN A 7 -9.28 -5.41 1.35
CA GLN A 7 -7.86 -5.56 1.61
C GLN A 7 -7.28 -6.68 0.75
N SER A 8 -6.04 -6.50 0.29
CA SER A 8 -5.27 -7.59 -0.33
C SER A 8 -4.49 -8.37 0.75
N PRO A 9 -4.45 -9.71 0.68
CA PRO A 9 -3.59 -10.52 1.55
C PRO A 9 -2.13 -10.05 1.49
N SER A 10 -1.65 -9.70 0.30
CA SER A 10 -0.28 -9.23 0.06
C SER A 10 0.01 -7.80 0.53
N GLY A 11 -0.95 -7.12 1.15
CA GLY A 11 -0.80 -5.73 1.62
C GLY A 11 -1.58 -4.71 0.81
N GLY A 12 -2.02 -3.63 1.47
CA GLY A 12 -2.79 -2.54 0.86
C GLY A 12 -4.22 -2.91 0.47
N LEU A 13 -4.84 -2.05 -0.35
CA LEU A 13 -6.19 -2.23 -0.89
C LEU A 13 -6.18 -3.08 -2.17
N ASN A 14 -7.16 -3.97 -2.30
CA ASN A 14 -7.41 -4.71 -3.54
C ASN A 14 -8.20 -3.84 -4.54
N ALA A 15 -8.49 -4.37 -5.72
CA ALA A 15 -9.21 -3.64 -6.77
C ALA A 15 -10.61 -3.19 -6.30
N ALA A 16 -11.34 -4.07 -5.59
CA ALA A 16 -12.65 -3.75 -5.04
C ALA A 16 -12.57 -2.62 -4.00
N GLY A 17 -11.55 -2.62 -3.14
CA GLY A 17 -11.29 -1.56 -2.17
C GLY A 17 -11.02 -0.23 -2.84
N ARG A 18 -10.16 -0.18 -3.87
CA ARG A 18 -9.91 1.06 -4.62
C ARG A 18 -11.18 1.57 -5.31
N ARG A 19 -11.98 0.69 -5.90
CA ARG A 19 -13.28 1.04 -6.48
C ARG A 19 -14.27 1.55 -5.44
N TYR A 20 -14.30 0.94 -4.25
CA TYR A 20 -15.15 1.36 -3.15
C TYR A 20 -14.83 2.80 -2.72
N TYR A 21 -13.55 3.11 -2.47
CA TYR A 21 -13.13 4.46 -2.10
C TYR A 21 -13.32 5.48 -3.23
N LYS A 22 -13.07 5.09 -4.50
CA LYS A 22 -13.38 5.97 -5.64
C LYS A 22 -14.87 6.36 -5.67
N ARG A 23 -15.77 5.41 -5.41
CA ARG A 23 -17.23 5.65 -5.41
C ARG A 23 -17.69 6.43 -4.19
N LYS A 24 -17.14 6.15 -3.01
CA LYS A 24 -17.60 6.73 -1.74
C LYS A 24 -16.99 8.09 -1.43
N THR A 25 -15.73 8.31 -1.78
CA THR A 25 -14.99 9.52 -1.39
C THR A 25 -14.40 10.25 -2.59
N GLY A 26 -14.67 9.81 -3.82
CA GLY A 26 -14.02 10.35 -5.03
C GLY A 26 -12.53 10.03 -5.16
N ALA A 27 -11.95 9.27 -4.23
CA ALA A 27 -10.50 9.09 -4.17
C ALA A 27 -9.98 8.22 -5.33
N ASN A 28 -9.09 8.77 -6.16
CA ASN A 28 -8.47 8.05 -7.28
C ASN A 28 -7.22 7.27 -6.83
N LEU A 29 -7.41 6.38 -5.85
CA LEU A 29 -6.33 5.60 -5.24
C LEU A 29 -5.64 4.72 -6.28
N LYS A 30 -4.30 4.82 -6.35
CA LYS A 30 -3.50 4.03 -7.30
C LYS A 30 -3.07 2.70 -6.68
N ALA A 31 -2.89 1.71 -7.56
CA ALA A 31 -2.36 0.42 -7.15
C ALA A 31 -0.87 0.54 -6.76
N PRO A 32 -0.37 -0.34 -5.88
CA PRO A 32 1.06 -0.44 -5.60
C PRO A 32 1.85 -0.71 -6.87
N VAL A 33 3.03 -0.11 -6.93
CA VAL A 33 3.97 -0.30 -8.03
C VAL A 33 4.69 -1.63 -7.81
N THR A 34 4.20 -2.68 -8.45
CA THR A 34 4.79 -4.03 -8.40
C THR A 34 5.67 -4.26 -9.64
N GLY A 35 6.97 -4.50 -9.45
CA GLY A 35 7.87 -4.92 -10.55
C GLY A 35 9.22 -4.20 -10.59
N LYS A 36 9.91 -4.30 -11.72
CA LYS A 36 11.05 -3.47 -12.10
C LYS A 36 10.51 -2.22 -12.78
N VAL A 37 10.59 -1.06 -12.12
CA VAL A 37 10.20 0.22 -12.72
C VAL A 37 11.39 0.87 -13.39
N LYS A 38 11.17 1.41 -14.59
CA LYS A 38 12.18 2.23 -15.29
C LYS A 38 12.54 3.43 -14.40
N ARG A 39 13.84 3.65 -14.17
CA ARG A 39 14.34 4.84 -13.46
C ARG A 39 13.84 6.11 -14.16
N GLY A 40 13.42 7.11 -13.38
CA GLY A 40 12.83 8.35 -13.92
C GLY A 40 11.35 8.25 -14.36
N SER A 41 10.74 7.07 -14.37
CA SER A 41 9.31 6.95 -14.73
C SER A 41 8.38 7.52 -13.64
N LYS A 42 7.17 7.93 -14.05
CA LYS A 42 6.09 8.31 -13.12
C LYS A 42 5.82 7.23 -12.05
N ALA A 43 5.97 5.95 -12.40
CA ALA A 43 5.82 4.85 -11.45
C ALA A 43 6.94 4.82 -10.38
N ALA A 44 8.19 5.07 -10.77
CA ALA A 44 9.30 5.22 -9.84
C ALA A 44 9.09 6.41 -8.89
N GLY A 45 8.64 7.55 -9.41
CA GLY A 45 8.30 8.74 -8.60
C GLY A 45 7.21 8.45 -7.56
N ARG A 46 6.13 7.76 -7.95
CA ARG A 46 5.08 7.34 -6.99
C ARG A 46 5.60 6.40 -5.92
N ARG A 47 6.47 5.45 -6.27
CA ARG A 47 7.08 4.54 -5.30
C ARG A 47 7.94 5.32 -4.31
N LYS A 48 8.83 6.20 -4.78
CA LYS A 48 9.66 7.06 -3.93
C LYS A 48 8.81 7.88 -2.96
N SER A 49 7.75 8.50 -3.48
CA SER A 49 6.83 9.31 -2.67
C SER A 49 6.08 8.48 -1.62
N PHE A 50 5.59 7.30 -1.98
CA PHE A 50 4.93 6.40 -1.03
C PHE A 50 5.89 5.95 0.08
N CYS A 51 7.11 5.51 -0.27
CA CYS A 51 8.11 5.09 0.71
C CYS A 51 8.46 6.23 1.66
N ALA A 52 8.70 7.44 1.14
CA ALA A 52 9.02 8.60 1.98
C ALA A 52 7.91 8.90 3.01
N ARG A 53 6.64 8.82 2.60
CA ARG A 53 5.51 9.07 3.51
C ARG A 53 5.28 7.94 4.50
N MET A 54 5.43 6.68 4.09
CA MET A 54 5.01 5.53 4.87
C MET A 54 6.13 4.91 5.72
N SER A 55 7.39 5.00 5.30
CA SER A 55 8.52 4.45 6.06
C SER A 55 8.78 5.22 7.35
N GLY A 56 8.50 6.53 7.38
CA GLY A 56 8.64 7.37 8.58
C GLY A 56 7.48 7.28 9.58
N VAL A 57 6.36 6.64 9.23
CA VAL A 57 5.21 6.51 10.15
C VAL A 57 5.61 5.62 11.31
N LYS A 58 5.52 6.09 12.56
CA LYS A 58 5.75 5.25 13.74
C LYS A 58 4.64 4.18 13.84
N GLY A 59 5.02 2.92 14.02
CA GLY A 59 4.05 1.83 14.19
C GLY A 59 4.66 0.44 14.02
N ALA A 60 4.11 -0.53 14.76
CA ALA A 60 4.63 -1.89 14.82
C ALA A 60 4.69 -2.56 13.45
N MET A 61 5.83 -3.21 13.17
CA MET A 61 6.05 -3.97 11.92
C MET A 61 5.64 -5.44 12.06
N LYS A 62 5.59 -5.94 13.30
CA LYS A 62 5.10 -7.26 13.65
C LYS A 62 3.93 -7.13 14.62
N LYS A 63 2.98 -8.05 14.51
CA LYS A 63 1.91 -8.25 15.49
C LYS A 63 2.47 -9.03 16.69
N PRO A 64 1.76 -9.07 17.84
CA PRO A 64 2.14 -9.89 18.99
C PRO A 64 2.35 -11.38 18.64
N ASN A 65 1.60 -11.90 17.66
CA ASN A 65 1.73 -13.27 17.16
C ASN A 65 2.84 -13.46 16.10
N GLY A 66 3.82 -12.55 16.01
CA GLY A 66 4.95 -12.61 15.09
C GLY A 66 4.63 -12.31 13.61
N LYS A 67 3.36 -12.32 13.19
CA LYS A 67 2.96 -12.05 11.79
C LYS A 67 3.18 -10.58 11.42
N PRO A 68 3.52 -10.26 10.15
CA PRO A 68 3.69 -8.87 9.73
C PRO A 68 2.38 -8.08 9.87
N THR A 69 2.49 -6.82 10.28
CA THR A 69 1.33 -5.92 10.33
C THR A 69 0.88 -5.52 8.93
N ARG A 70 -0.31 -4.91 8.84
CA ARG A 70 -0.81 -4.38 7.55
C ARG A 70 0.11 -3.29 6.99
N LYS A 71 0.73 -2.50 7.87
CA LYS A 71 1.77 -1.53 7.52
C LYS A 71 2.99 -2.24 6.90
N ALA A 72 3.51 -3.28 7.55
CA ALA A 72 4.65 -4.03 7.03
C ALA A 72 4.35 -4.69 5.67
N LEU A 73 3.16 -5.26 5.51
CA LEU A 73 2.73 -5.84 4.23
C LEU A 73 2.61 -4.78 3.13
N ALA A 74 2.11 -3.58 3.45
CA ALA A 74 2.05 -2.48 2.51
C ALA A 74 3.45 -2.01 2.07
N LEU A 75 4.38 -1.79 3.02
CA LEU A 75 5.75 -1.40 2.70
C LEU A 75 6.45 -2.43 1.80
N ARG A 76 6.40 -3.71 2.19
CA ARG A 76 6.92 -4.83 1.37
C ARG A 76 6.35 -4.84 -0.04
N LYS A 77 5.04 -4.60 -0.20
CA LYS A 77 4.39 -4.61 -1.52
C LYS A 77 4.86 -3.46 -2.42
N TRP A 78 5.13 -2.30 -1.83
CA TRP A 78 5.70 -1.15 -2.53
C TRP A 78 7.24 -1.23 -2.67
N LYS A 79 7.86 -2.30 -2.14
CA LYS A 79 9.31 -2.46 -2.05
C LYS A 79 9.97 -1.25 -1.39
N CYS A 80 9.32 -0.77 -0.34
CA CYS A 80 9.91 0.01 0.73
C CYS A 80 10.23 -0.99 1.86
#